data_AF-K2E0A0-F1
#
_entry.id   AF-K2E0A0-F1
#
_cell.length_a   1.000
_cell.length_b   1.000
_cell.length_c   1.000
_cell.angle_alpha   90.00
_cell.angle_beta   90.00
_cell.angle_gamma   90.00
#
_symmetry.space_group_name_H-M   'P 1'
#
loop_
_entity.id
_entity.type
_entity.pdbx_description
1 polymer ?
#
loop_
_entity_poly.entity_id
_entity_poly.type
_entity_poly.pdbx_seq_one_letter_code
_entity_poly.pdbx_strand_id
1 'polypeptide(L)'
;MENERRWYDQDPLLHEAMELLSLSTEEEKGQAADFIMKLKEQVAAEVIERVYESVSKYFMKGNRWYDKDPVMIKAIELLRVAPSHIQIAAAKKLLNALSRGEMAELAKEMKEEEINS
;
A
#
# COMPACT_ATOMS: atom_id res chain seq x y z
N MET A 1 -0.20 12.91 -23.98
CA MET A 1 -0.73 11.70 -23.33
C MET A 1 -1.37 12.19 -22.05
N GLU A 2 -2.70 12.12 -21.96
CA GLU A 2 -3.37 12.42 -20.70
C GLU A 2 -2.84 11.40 -19.67
N ASN A 3 -2.15 11.90 -18.64
CA ASN A 3 -1.96 11.11 -17.42
C ASN A 3 -3.37 10.89 -16.89
N GLU A 4 -3.99 9.77 -17.24
CA GLU A 4 -5.16 9.28 -16.51
C GLU A 4 -4.75 9.29 -15.04
N ARG A 5 -5.40 10.18 -14.26
CA ARG A 5 -5.12 10.34 -12.84
C ARG A 5 -5.29 8.96 -12.21
N ARG A 6 -4.21 8.46 -11.61
CA ARG A 6 -4.22 7.21 -10.86
C ARG A 6 -5.20 7.38 -9.71
N TRP A 7 -5.75 6.27 -9.22
CA TRP A 7 -6.78 6.32 -8.17
C TRP A 7 -6.30 7.08 -6.91
N TYR A 8 -5.01 7.00 -6.59
CA TYR A 8 -4.40 7.70 -5.46
C TYR A 8 -4.05 9.17 -5.75
N ASP A 9 -4.12 9.63 -7.00
CA ASP A 9 -3.86 11.05 -7.34
C ASP A 9 -5.00 11.98 -6.91
N GLN A 10 -6.12 11.42 -6.44
CA GLN A 10 -7.29 12.17 -5.97
C GLN A 10 -7.11 12.73 -4.55
N ASP A 11 -6.27 12.08 -3.75
CA ASP A 11 -5.99 12.47 -2.35
C ASP A 11 -4.52 12.89 -2.25
N PRO A 12 -4.20 14.14 -1.83
CA PRO A 12 -2.82 14.62 -1.77
C PRO A 12 -1.90 13.78 -0.88
N LEU A 13 -2.41 13.23 0.23
CA LEU A 13 -1.60 12.41 1.14
C LEU A 13 -1.29 11.06 0.51
N LEU A 14 -2.28 10.42 -0.12
CA LEU A 14 -2.05 9.16 -0.83
C LEU A 14 -1.13 9.35 -2.02
N HIS A 15 -1.29 10.44 -2.78
CA HIS A 15 -0.43 10.78 -3.90
C HIS A 15 1.03 10.90 -3.45
N GLU A 16 1.30 11.71 -2.43
CA GLU A 16 2.66 11.95 -1.91
C GLU A 16 3.28 10.67 -1.33
N ALA A 17 2.52 9.89 -0.54
CA ALA A 17 2.99 8.62 -0.01
C ALA A 17 3.36 7.62 -1.13
N MET A 18 2.53 7.54 -2.18
CA MET A 18 2.75 6.64 -3.32
C MET A 18 3.90 7.11 -4.22
N GLU A 19 4.11 8.41 -4.35
CA GLU A 19 5.26 8.99 -5.06
C GLU A 19 6.56 8.65 -4.35
N LEU A 20 6.65 8.91 -3.03
CA LEU A 20 7.82 8.57 -2.23
C LEU A 20 8.11 7.06 -2.22
N LEU A 21 7.07 6.23 -2.08
CA LEU A 21 7.21 4.78 -2.13
C LEU A 21 7.74 4.29 -3.49
N SER A 22 7.41 4.97 -4.58
CA SER A 22 7.93 4.62 -5.90
C SER A 22 9.44 4.89 -6.04
N LEU A 23 9.93 5.88 -5.29
CA LEU A 23 11.33 6.32 -5.28
C LEU A 23 12.17 5.63 -4.20
N SER A 24 11.54 4.92 -3.25
CA SER A 24 12.23 4.27 -2.14
C SER A 24 13.03 3.05 -2.56
N THR A 25 13.88 2.56 -1.65
CA THR A 25 14.65 1.33 -1.87
C THR A 25 13.74 0.09 -1.95
N GLU A 26 14.23 -0.99 -2.55
CA GLU A 26 13.49 -2.26 -2.61
C GLU A 26 13.23 -2.85 -1.21
N GLU A 27 14.12 -2.61 -0.25
CA GLU A 27 13.92 -3.00 1.14
C GLU A 27 12.73 -2.26 1.77
N GLU A 28 12.70 -0.93 1.63
CA GLU A 28 11.60 -0.10 2.12
C GLU A 28 10.28 -0.42 1.43
N LYS A 29 10.31 -0.74 0.13
CA LYS A 29 9.13 -1.22 -0.60
C LYS A 29 8.63 -2.54 -0.02
N GLY A 30 9.51 -3.49 0.27
CA GLY A 30 9.16 -4.74 0.93
C GLY A 30 8.49 -4.51 2.29
N GLN A 31 9.08 -3.66 3.12
CA GLN A 31 8.54 -3.28 4.43
C GLN A 31 7.17 -2.59 4.32
N ALA A 32 7.01 -1.70 3.33
CA ALA A 32 5.73 -1.05 3.05
C ALA A 32 4.67 -2.05 2.58
N ALA A 33 5.05 -3.03 1.76
CA ALA A 33 4.14 -4.10 1.32
C ALA A 33 3.61 -4.88 2.53
N ASP A 34 4.50 -5.30 3.42
CA ASP A 34 4.14 -6.03 4.64
C ASP A 34 3.22 -5.20 5.53
N PHE A 35 3.55 -3.92 5.74
CA PHE A 35 2.71 -2.97 6.48
C PHE A 35 1.29 -2.89 5.89
N ILE A 36 1.17 -2.68 4.58
CA ILE A 36 -0.14 -2.57 3.91
C ILE A 36 -0.89 -3.89 3.98
N MET A 37 -0.22 -5.03 3.80
CA MET A 37 -0.84 -6.35 3.87
C MET A 37 -1.42 -6.67 5.24
N LYS A 38 -0.86 -6.12 6.32
CA LYS A 38 -1.41 -6.27 7.67
C LYS A 38 -2.71 -5.50 7.89
N LEU A 39 -2.98 -4.46 7.09
CA LEU A 39 -4.28 -3.76 7.12
C LEU A 39 -5.45 -4.67 6.74
N LYS A 40 -5.18 -5.83 6.12
CA LYS A 40 -6.20 -6.84 5.80
C LYS A 40 -7.07 -7.22 7.01
N GLU A 41 -6.51 -7.18 8.21
CA GLU A 41 -7.19 -7.53 9.46
C GLU A 41 -8.25 -6.51 9.86
N GLN A 42 -8.13 -5.28 9.34
CA GLN A 42 -9.03 -4.16 9.59
C GLN A 42 -10.06 -3.99 8.46
N VAL A 43 -10.07 -4.88 7.46
CA VAL A 43 -11.00 -4.82 6.32
C VAL A 43 -11.83 -6.09 6.20
N ALA A 44 -13.07 -5.95 5.73
CA ALA A 44 -14.02 -7.06 5.63
C ALA A 44 -13.59 -8.13 4.61
N ALA A 45 -14.01 -9.38 4.80
CA ALA A 45 -13.68 -10.49 3.90
C ALA A 45 -14.08 -10.25 2.44
N GLU A 46 -15.20 -9.57 2.18
CA GLU A 46 -15.64 -9.17 0.84
C GLU A 46 -14.64 -8.23 0.15
N VAL A 47 -13.95 -7.38 0.93
CA VAL A 47 -12.92 -6.47 0.42
C VAL A 47 -11.72 -7.28 -0.08
N ILE A 48 -11.35 -8.34 0.65
CA ILE A 48 -10.24 -9.23 0.28
C ILE A 48 -10.52 -9.98 -1.03
N GLU A 49 -11.76 -10.40 -1.27
CA GLU A 49 -12.15 -11.05 -2.53
C GLU A 49 -11.94 -10.12 -3.74
N ARG A 50 -12.35 -8.85 -3.62
CA ARG A 50 -12.15 -7.83 -4.67
C ARG A 50 -10.67 -7.55 -4.97
N VAL A 51 -9.77 -7.74 -4.00
CA VAL A 51 -8.32 -7.66 -4.22
C VAL A 51 -7.85 -8.77 -5.16
N TYR A 52 -8.27 -10.01 -4.92
CA TYR A 52 -7.89 -11.15 -5.77
C TYR A 52 -8.36 -10.96 -7.22
N GLU A 53 -9.59 -10.49 -7.41
CA GLU A 53 -10.12 -10.15 -8.73
C GLU A 53 -9.25 -9.08 -9.41
N SER A 54 -8.95 -7.98 -8.70
CA SER A 54 -8.16 -6.86 -9.24
C SER A 54 -6.73 -7.27 -9.60
N VAL A 55 -6.07 -8.05 -8.73
CA VAL A 55 -4.72 -8.57 -8.98
C VAL A 55 -4.72 -9.50 -10.20
N SER A 56 -5.68 -10.43 -10.31
CA SER A 56 -5.78 -11.31 -11.48
C SER A 56 -5.97 -10.55 -12.80
N LYS A 57 -6.63 -9.39 -12.74
CA LYS A 57 -6.89 -8.54 -13.90
C LYS A 57 -5.67 -7.73 -14.34
N TYR A 58 -4.89 -7.19 -13.39
CA TYR A 58 -3.83 -6.22 -13.68
C TYR A 58 -2.41 -6.74 -13.52
N PHE A 59 -2.19 -7.84 -12.79
CA PHE A 59 -0.87 -8.42 -12.62
C PHE A 59 -0.23 -8.72 -13.97
N MET A 60 0.99 -8.20 -14.17
CA MET A 60 1.77 -8.29 -15.42
C MET A 60 1.10 -7.66 -16.67
N LYS A 61 -0.05 -7.00 -16.52
CA LYS A 61 -0.84 -6.41 -17.61
C LYS A 61 -0.97 -4.88 -17.53
N GLY A 62 -0.71 -4.28 -16.37
CA GLY A 62 -0.81 -2.83 -16.17
C GLY A 62 0.50 -2.07 -16.38
N ASN A 63 0.38 -0.73 -16.40
CA ASN A 63 1.48 0.23 -16.65
C ASN A 63 1.95 0.98 -15.39
N ARG A 64 1.42 0.63 -14.21
CA ARG A 64 1.80 1.27 -12.94
C ARG A 64 3.13 0.69 -12.47
N TRP A 65 3.90 1.49 -11.73
CA TRP A 65 5.27 1.11 -11.32
C TRP A 65 5.31 -0.20 -10.50
N TYR A 66 4.21 -0.55 -9.84
CA TYR A 66 4.07 -1.74 -9.01
C TYR A 66 3.38 -2.92 -9.70
N ASP A 67 2.87 -2.80 -10.93
CA ASP A 67 2.06 -3.85 -11.56
C ASP A 67 2.83 -5.14 -11.88
N LYS A 68 4.17 -5.05 -11.88
CA LYS A 68 5.09 -6.17 -12.16
C LYS A 68 5.60 -6.87 -10.90
N ASP A 69 5.39 -6.27 -9.73
CA ASP A 69 5.75 -6.88 -8.44
C ASP A 69 4.50 -7.56 -7.84
N PRO A 70 4.50 -8.89 -7.71
CA PRO A 70 3.33 -9.64 -7.23
C PRO A 70 2.98 -9.36 -5.77
N VAL A 71 3.93 -8.91 -4.94
CA VAL A 71 3.69 -8.55 -3.54
C VAL A 71 3.15 -7.12 -3.50
N MET A 72 3.79 -6.21 -4.22
CA MET A 72 3.42 -4.79 -4.21
C MET A 72 2.05 -4.54 -4.83
N ILE A 73 1.70 -5.23 -5.93
CA ILE A 73 0.36 -5.12 -6.51
C ILE A 73 -0.73 -5.59 -5.54
N LYS A 74 -0.49 -6.67 -4.79
CA LYS A 74 -1.46 -7.16 -3.80
C LYS A 74 -1.65 -6.15 -2.67
N ALA A 75 -0.55 -5.63 -2.14
CA ALA A 75 -0.56 -4.59 -1.13
C ALA A 75 -1.34 -3.35 -1.60
N ILE A 76 -0.98 -2.79 -2.76
CA ILE A 76 -1.59 -1.55 -3.23
C ILE A 76 -3.05 -1.75 -3.64
N GLU A 77 -3.42 -2.89 -4.22
CA GLU A 77 -4.83 -3.18 -4.50
C GLU A 77 -5.64 -3.37 -3.21
N LEU A 78 -5.07 -3.96 -2.15
CA LEU A 78 -5.68 -3.99 -0.81
C LEU A 78 -5.92 -2.59 -0.26
N LEU A 79 -4.90 -1.72 -0.32
CA LEU A 79 -5.04 -0.33 0.10
C LEU A 79 -6.13 0.39 -0.69
N ARG A 80 -6.18 0.20 -2.02
CA ARG A 80 -7.16 0.82 -2.91
C ARG A 80 -8.60 0.52 -2.52
N VAL A 81 -8.90 -0.72 -2.11
CA VAL A 81 -10.26 -1.14 -1.78
C VAL A 81 -10.61 -0.99 -0.31
N ALA A 82 -9.63 -0.64 0.54
CA ALA A 82 -9.86 -0.38 1.96
C ALA A 82 -10.79 0.83 2.17
N PRO A 83 -11.50 0.92 3.30
CA PRO A 83 -12.27 2.11 3.65
C PRO A 83 -11.39 3.38 3.67
N SER A 84 -11.95 4.52 3.26
CA SER A 84 -11.20 5.79 3.14
C SER A 84 -10.43 6.18 4.41
N HIS A 85 -11.00 5.96 5.61
CA HIS A 85 -10.31 6.26 6.86
C HIS A 85 -9.06 5.39 7.08
N ILE A 86 -9.08 4.12 6.65
CA ILE A 86 -7.92 3.22 6.67
C ILE A 86 -6.88 3.67 5.64
N GLN A 87 -7.31 4.06 4.44
CA GLN A 87 -6.41 4.56 3.40
C GLN A 87 -5.63 5.78 3.88
N ILE A 88 -6.32 6.76 4.48
CA ILE A 88 -5.71 7.99 5.00
C ILE A 88 -4.78 7.68 6.17
N ALA A 89 -5.17 6.80 7.09
CA ALA A 89 -4.32 6.41 8.21
C ALA A 89 -3.03 5.71 7.74
N ALA A 90 -3.15 4.81 6.77
CA ALA A 90 -2.02 4.14 6.13
C ALA A 90 -1.10 5.12 5.40
N ALA A 91 -1.68 6.05 4.62
CA ALA A 91 -0.93 7.08 3.90
C ALA A 91 -0.08 7.94 4.84
N LYS A 92 -0.65 8.36 5.97
CA LYS A 92 0.08 9.16 6.98
C LYS A 92 1.23 8.39 7.60
N LYS A 93 1.03 7.11 7.96
CA LYS A 93 2.09 6.26 8.51
C LYS A 93 3.20 6.02 7.50
N LEU A 94 2.85 5.69 6.26
CA LEU A 94 3.80 5.51 5.15
C LEU A 94 4.60 6.79 4.88
N LEU A 95 3.92 7.92 4.72
CA LEU A 95 4.56 9.21 4.45
C LEU A 95 5.55 9.57 5.56
N ASN A 96 5.14 9.45 6.82
CA ASN A 96 6.00 9.76 7.95
C ASN A 96 7.23 8.84 7.98
N ALA A 97 7.05 7.52 7.84
CA ALA A 97 8.15 6.57 7.89
C ALA A 97 9.11 6.71 6.69
N LEU A 98 8.59 6.85 5.47
CA LEU A 98 9.40 7.04 4.26
C LEU A 98 10.18 8.35 4.30
N SER A 99 9.56 9.45 4.75
CA SER A 99 10.23 10.75 4.85
C SER A 99 11.41 10.75 5.83
N ARG A 100 11.42 9.81 6.79
CA ARG A 100 12.44 9.68 7.83
C ARG A 100 13.39 8.51 7.62
N GLY A 101 13.15 7.64 6.65
CA GLY A 101 13.88 6.37 6.49
C GLY A 101 13.61 5.38 7.62
N GLU A 102 12.43 5.46 8.26
CA GLU A 102 12.04 4.70 9.45
C GLU A 102 11.08 3.53 9.12
N MET A 103 11.04 3.08 7.86
CA MET A 103 10.16 1.97 7.45
C MET A 103 10.43 0.68 8.22
N ALA A 104 11.69 0.44 8.61
CA ALA A 104 12.06 -0.72 9.41
C ALA A 104 11.44 -0.66 10.82
N GLU A 105 11.34 0.53 11.43
CA GLU A 105 10.75 0.70 12.76
C GLU A 105 9.23 0.55 12.70
N LEU A 106 8.57 1.17 11.71
CA LEU A 106 7.14 0.98 11.48
C LEU A 106 6.78 -0.51 11.29
N ALA A 107 7.61 -1.25 10.56
CA ALA A 107 7.43 -2.69 10.35
C ALA A 107 7.61 -3.51 11.65
N LYS A 108 8.47 -3.07 12.58
CA LYS A 108 8.64 -3.70 13.90
C LYS A 108 7.45 -3.42 14.81
N GLU A 109 7.00 -2.17 14.90
CA GLU A 109 5.83 -1.78 15.68
C GLU A 109 4.60 -2.64 15.32
N MET A 110 4.36 -2.82 14.02
CA MET A 110 3.26 -3.66 13.56
C MET A 110 3.41 -5.15 13.88
N LYS A 111 4.63 -5.65 14.13
CA LYS A 111 4.83 -7.04 14.58
C LYS A 111 4.59 -7.16 16.08
N GLU A 112 4.93 -6.14 16.85
CA GLU A 112 4.71 -6.10 18.30
C GLU A 112 3.22 -5.94 18.66
N GLU A 113 2.46 -5.16 17.89
CA GLU A 113 1.00 -5.05 18.06
C GLU A 113 0.28 -6.40 17.85
N GLU A 114 0.74 -7.23 16.90
CA GLU A 114 0.18 -8.55 16.59
C GLU A 114 0.45 -9.59 17.69
N ILE A 115 1.58 -9.49 18.40
CA ILE A 115 1.92 -10.40 19.51
C ILE A 115 1.09 -10.10 20.77
N ASN A 116 0.64 -8.84 20.92
CA ASN A 116 -0.03 -8.36 22.13
C ASN A 116 -1.56 -8.25 22.00
N SER A 117 -2.14 -8.62 20.85
CA SER A 117 -3.59 -8.59 20.56
C SER A 117 -4.21 -9.98 20.61
#